data_AF-A0AAU7EZA4-F1
#
_entry.id   AF-A0AAU7EZA4-F1
#
_cell.length_a   1.000
_cell.length_b   1.000
_cell.length_c   1.000
_cell.angle_alpha   90.00
_cell.angle_beta   90.00
_cell.angle_gamma   90.00
#
_symmetry.space_group_name_H-M   'P 1'
#
loop_
_entity.id
_entity.type
_entity.pdbx_description
1 polymer ?
#
loop_
_entity_poly.entity_id
_entity_poly.type
_entity_poly.pdbx_seq_one_letter_code
_entity_poly.pdbx_strand_id
1 'polypeptide(L)'
;MSYFDEELEKELLESSINYMKLDNDAHDNAVSHINRNFPFIGSKIAWSSLPNSTSHSKNTINKAIEEISEKAKDLKITEITFIGDSLTENAYRFHTADLKKIIMTFSEIPQHTYFFSEQFSLIGCISSEGEINFSATT
;
A
#
# COMPACT_ATOMS: atom_id res chain seq x y z
N MET A 1 -19.29 3.32 1.55
CA MET A 1 -18.42 3.81 0.46
C MET A 1 -18.25 5.29 0.70
N SER A 2 -17.01 5.72 0.93
CA SER A 2 -16.73 7.10 1.27
C SER A 2 -16.63 7.97 0.01
N TYR A 3 -16.68 9.29 0.20
CA TYR A 3 -16.38 10.25 -0.87
C TYR A 3 -14.98 10.02 -1.47
N PHE A 4 -14.00 9.65 -0.65
CA PHE A 4 -12.64 9.39 -1.11
C PHE A 4 -12.52 8.09 -1.91
N ASP A 5 -13.32 7.07 -1.61
CA ASP A 5 -13.42 5.88 -2.45
C ASP A 5 -13.97 6.24 -3.84
N GLU A 6 -15.00 7.08 -3.92
CA GLU A 6 -15.59 7.51 -5.20
C GLU A 6 -14.60 8.31 -6.06
N GLU A 7 -13.89 9.27 -5.46
CA GLU A 7 -12.87 10.06 -6.17
C GLU A 7 -11.67 9.19 -6.59
N LEU A 8 -11.22 8.26 -5.73
CA LEU A 8 -10.16 7.32 -6.07
C LEU A 8 -10.56 6.44 -7.25
N GLU A 9 -11.74 5.83 -7.22
CA GLU A 9 -12.24 4.98 -8.32
C GLU A 9 -12.31 5.77 -9.64
N LYS A 10 -12.74 7.03 -9.59
CA LYS A 10 -12.76 7.92 -10.74
C LYS A 10 -11.35 8.21 -11.28
N GLU A 11 -10.39 8.55 -10.41
CA GLU A 11 -9.01 8.81 -10.83
C GLU A 11 -8.35 7.57 -11.45
N LEU A 12 -8.58 6.38 -10.87
CA LEU A 12 -8.09 5.11 -11.40
C LEU A 12 -8.63 4.82 -12.81
N LEU A 13 -9.93 5.06 -13.02
CA LEU A 13 -10.58 4.92 -14.33
C LEU A 13 -10.02 5.93 -15.36
N GLU A 14 -9.90 7.21 -14.99
CA GLU A 14 -9.35 8.25 -15.85
C GLU A 14 -7.87 7.97 -16.22
N SER A 15 -7.12 7.37 -15.31
CA SER A 15 -5.72 6.98 -15.50
C SER A 15 -5.53 5.65 -16.26
N SER A 16 -6.62 5.00 -16.67
CA SER A 16 -6.64 3.68 -17.31
C SER A 16 -5.90 2.61 -16.50
N ILE A 17 -6.00 2.68 -15.16
CA ILE A 17 -5.43 1.69 -14.24
C ILE A 17 -6.50 0.64 -13.97
N ASN A 18 -6.20 -0.61 -14.30
CA ASN A 18 -7.10 -1.72 -13.98
C ASN A 18 -6.98 -2.06 -12.49
N TYR A 19 -8.12 -2.22 -11.84
CA TYR A 19 -8.21 -2.59 -10.43
C TYR A 19 -9.34 -3.57 -10.18
N MET A 20 -9.20 -4.33 -9.10
CA MET A 20 -10.27 -5.13 -8.51
C MET A 20 -10.59 -4.57 -7.14
N LYS A 21 -11.82 -4.10 -6.98
CA LYS A 21 -12.38 -3.82 -5.65
C LYS A 21 -12.68 -5.16 -4.96
N LEU A 22 -12.11 -5.38 -3.79
CA LEU A 22 -12.32 -6.61 -3.02
C LEU A 22 -13.65 -6.55 -2.26
N ASP A 23 -14.04 -7.67 -1.66
CA ASP A 23 -15.26 -7.74 -0.84
C ASP A 23 -15.21 -6.80 0.37
N ASN A 24 -16.39 -6.53 0.95
CA ASN A 24 -16.54 -5.57 2.03
C ASN A 24 -15.72 -5.94 3.28
N ASP A 25 -15.43 -7.22 3.49
CA ASP A 25 -14.70 -7.69 4.67
C ASP A 25 -13.18 -7.69 4.44
N ALA A 26 -12.70 -7.54 3.20
CA ALA A 26 -11.28 -7.61 2.86
C ALA A 26 -10.45 -6.53 3.56
N HIS A 27 -10.99 -5.33 3.71
CA HIS A 27 -10.33 -4.24 4.43
C HIS A 27 -10.14 -4.60 5.90
N ASP A 28 -11.22 -4.92 6.62
CA ASP A 28 -11.19 -5.30 8.03
C ASP A 28 -10.31 -6.53 8.30
N ASN A 29 -10.37 -7.53 7.41
CA ASN A 29 -9.53 -8.72 7.48
C ASN A 29 -8.05 -8.38 7.33
N ALA A 30 -7.71 -7.48 6.41
CA ALA A 30 -6.33 -7.03 6.23
C ALA A 30 -5.85 -6.22 7.45
N VAL A 31 -6.66 -5.31 7.98
CA VAL A 31 -6.35 -4.57 9.22
C VAL A 31 -6.10 -5.53 10.38
N SER A 32 -6.98 -6.51 10.57
CA SER A 32 -6.84 -7.53 11.61
C SER A 32 -5.56 -8.36 11.44
N HIS A 33 -5.24 -8.75 10.21
CA HIS A 33 -4.01 -9.47 9.90
C HIS A 33 -2.76 -8.62 10.22
N ILE A 34 -2.75 -7.35 9.80
CA ILE A 34 -1.62 -6.46 10.04
C ILE A 34 -1.40 -6.27 11.54
N ASN A 35 -2.46 -5.94 12.29
CA ASN A 35 -2.40 -5.72 13.74
C ASN A 35 -1.95 -6.95 14.53
N ARG A 36 -2.24 -8.16 14.03
CA ARG A 36 -1.87 -9.42 14.71
C ARG A 36 -0.44 -9.87 14.43
N ASN A 37 0.08 -9.58 13.23
CA ASN A 37 1.32 -10.19 12.75
C ASN A 37 2.51 -9.22 12.67
N PHE A 38 2.27 -7.91 12.75
CA PHE A 38 3.33 -6.90 12.67
C PHE A 38 3.51 -6.18 14.02
N PRO A 39 4.74 -5.79 14.38
CA PRO A 39 5.00 -5.00 15.58
C PRO A 39 4.56 -3.55 15.37
N PHE A 40 4.04 -2.92 16.41
CA PHE A 40 3.57 -1.53 16.40
C PHE A 40 4.28 -0.68 17.46
N ILE A 41 4.53 0.59 17.11
CA ILE A 41 4.86 1.65 18.06
C ILE A 41 3.79 2.72 17.93
N GLY A 42 2.95 2.87 18.96
CA GLY A 42 1.75 3.70 18.87
C GLY A 42 0.76 3.10 17.87
N SER A 43 0.32 3.90 16.89
CA SER A 43 -0.66 3.51 15.87
C SER A 43 -0.06 3.08 14.53
N LYS A 44 1.28 2.99 14.42
CA LYS A 44 1.97 2.65 13.18
C LYS A 44 2.83 1.40 13.36
N ILE A 45 3.01 0.64 12.27
CA ILE A 45 3.98 -0.45 12.23
C ILE A 45 5.35 0.11 12.64
N ALA A 46 6.01 -0.61 13.55
CA ALA A 46 7.35 -0.31 14.00
C ALA A 46 8.37 -0.72 12.92
N TRP A 47 8.44 0.05 11.83
CA TRP A 47 9.26 -0.27 10.65
C TRP A 47 10.71 -0.62 11.00
N SER A 48 11.31 0.13 11.93
CA SER A 48 12.68 -0.09 12.42
C SER A 48 12.91 -1.46 13.11
N SER A 49 11.84 -2.15 13.49
CA SER A 49 11.90 -3.50 14.07
C SER A 49 11.70 -4.62 13.05
N LEU A 50 11.31 -4.28 11.82
CA LEU A 50 11.16 -5.26 10.75
C LEU A 50 12.50 -5.52 10.06
N PRO A 51 12.82 -6.78 9.72
CA PRO A 51 13.99 -7.08 8.92
C PRO A 51 13.85 -6.43 7.54
N ASN A 52 14.97 -5.98 6.97
CA ASN A 52 15.02 -5.41 5.63
C ASN A 52 14.02 -4.26 5.38
N SER A 53 13.70 -3.49 6.43
CA SER A 53 12.87 -2.30 6.30
C SER A 53 13.64 -1.18 5.60
N THR A 54 13.03 -0.58 4.58
CA THR A 54 13.52 0.64 3.94
C THR A 54 12.54 1.77 4.21
N SER A 55 13.08 2.98 4.39
CA SER A 55 12.31 4.21 4.57
C SER A 55 12.77 5.27 3.56
N HIS A 56 11.81 5.91 2.92
CA HIS A 56 12.00 7.00 1.97
C HIS A 56 11.16 8.20 2.38
N SER A 57 11.75 9.39 2.28
CA SER A 57 10.97 10.62 2.38
C SER A 57 10.21 10.91 1.09
N LYS A 58 9.22 11.79 1.15
CA LYS A 58 8.42 12.26 0.00
C LYS A 58 9.28 12.67 -1.21
N ASN A 59 10.43 13.30 -0.97
CA ASN A 59 11.34 13.75 -2.03
C ASN A 59 12.05 12.61 -2.78
N THR A 60 11.96 11.38 -2.26
CA THR A 60 12.61 10.19 -2.82
C THR A 60 11.61 9.12 -3.28
N ILE A 61 10.35 9.51 -3.52
CA ILE A 61 9.27 8.60 -3.94
C ILE A 61 9.61 7.77 -5.18
N ASN A 62 10.24 8.35 -6.21
CA ASN A 62 10.63 7.60 -7.40
C ASN A 62 11.61 6.46 -7.07
N LYS A 63 12.55 6.71 -6.16
CA LYS A 63 13.50 5.69 -5.69
C LYS A 63 12.79 4.60 -4.89
N ALA A 64 11.83 4.98 -4.03
CA ALA A 64 11.02 4.02 -3.31
C ALA A 64 10.24 3.11 -4.28
N ILE A 65 9.62 3.69 -5.31
CA ILE A 65 8.88 2.95 -6.35
C ILE A 65 9.79 1.97 -7.09
N GLU A 66 11.00 2.39 -7.47
CA GLU A 66 11.99 1.51 -8.11
C GLU A 66 12.33 0.31 -7.22
N GLU A 67 12.69 0.56 -5.95
CA GLU A 67 13.07 -0.50 -5.01
C GLU A 67 11.89 -1.45 -4.68
N ILE A 68 10.67 -0.91 -4.52
CA ILE A 68 9.46 -1.74 -4.31
C ILE A 68 9.17 -2.59 -5.55
N SER A 69 9.33 -2.03 -6.75
CA SER A 69 9.13 -2.75 -8.02
C SER A 69 10.14 -3.87 -8.20
N GLU A 70 11.41 -3.63 -7.87
CA GLU A 70 12.47 -4.64 -7.88
C GLU A 70 12.16 -5.78 -6.90
N LYS A 71 11.80 -5.45 -5.64
CA LYS A 71 11.41 -6.46 -4.65
C LYS A 71 10.19 -7.26 -5.09
N ALA A 72 9.17 -6.60 -5.64
CA ALA A 72 7.99 -7.28 -6.16
C ALA A 72 8.36 -8.28 -7.27
N LYS A 73 9.26 -7.89 -8.18
CA LYS A 73 9.76 -8.75 -9.26
C LYS A 73 10.56 -9.94 -8.72
N ASP A 74 11.47 -9.71 -7.78
CA ASP A 74 12.32 -10.76 -7.18
C ASP A 74 11.49 -11.80 -6.43
N LEU A 75 10.45 -11.35 -5.74
CA LEU A 75 9.48 -12.19 -5.02
C LEU A 75 8.38 -12.76 -5.92
N LYS A 76 8.40 -12.47 -7.23
CA LYS A 76 7.40 -12.90 -8.22
C LYS A 76 5.97 -12.48 -7.85
N ILE A 77 5.82 -11.31 -7.24
CA ILE A 77 4.53 -10.71 -6.87
C ILE A 77 3.93 -10.06 -8.12
N THR A 78 2.79 -10.57 -8.57
CA THR A 78 2.04 -10.03 -9.72
C THR A 78 0.92 -9.09 -9.30
N GLU A 79 0.44 -9.22 -8.08
CA GLU A 79 -0.68 -8.43 -7.55
C GLU A 79 -0.34 -7.81 -6.18
N ILE A 80 -0.88 -6.62 -5.95
CA ILE A 80 -0.69 -5.89 -4.71
C ILE A 80 -2.02 -5.26 -4.27
N THR A 81 -2.31 -5.34 -2.98
CA THR A 81 -3.52 -4.78 -2.38
C THR A 81 -3.18 -3.52 -1.60
N PHE A 82 -4.03 -2.51 -1.71
CA PHE A 82 -3.94 -1.23 -1.00
C PHE A 82 -5.18 -1.05 -0.11
N ILE A 83 -4.98 -0.58 1.12
CA ILE A 83 -6.03 -0.19 2.07
C ILE A 83 -5.66 1.14 2.73
N GLY A 84 -6.63 2.03 2.92
CA GLY A 84 -6.48 3.24 3.73
C GLY A 84 -6.79 2.99 5.20
N ASP A 85 -6.32 3.87 6.08
CA ASP A 85 -6.58 3.79 7.52
C ASP A 85 -7.78 4.62 7.99
N SER A 86 -8.26 5.58 7.19
CA SER A 86 -9.22 6.59 7.69
C SER A 86 -10.20 7.14 6.65
N LEU A 87 -9.76 7.50 5.44
CA LEU A 87 -10.59 8.20 4.45
C LEU A 87 -11.24 7.24 3.44
N THR A 88 -10.54 6.18 3.05
CA THR A 88 -11.06 5.13 2.15
C THR A 88 -11.46 3.89 2.94
N GLU A 89 -12.62 3.31 2.62
CA GLU A 89 -13.19 2.17 3.34
C GLU A 89 -12.94 0.83 2.62
N ASN A 90 -12.59 0.85 1.33
CA ASN A 90 -12.45 -0.37 0.54
C ASN A 90 -10.99 -0.84 0.41
N ALA A 91 -10.83 -2.12 0.08
CA ALA A 91 -9.56 -2.69 -0.34
C ALA A 91 -9.51 -2.81 -1.87
N TYR A 92 -8.42 -2.35 -2.47
CA TYR A 92 -8.23 -2.36 -3.92
C TYR A 92 -7.01 -3.19 -4.28
N ARG A 93 -7.17 -4.12 -5.23
CA ARG A 93 -6.08 -4.95 -5.75
C ARG A 93 -5.72 -4.54 -7.17
N PHE A 94 -4.43 -4.50 -7.44
CA PHE A 94 -3.86 -4.04 -8.70
C PHE A 94 -2.76 -4.97 -9.19
N HIS A 95 -2.46 -4.90 -10.48
CA HIS A 95 -1.29 -5.56 -11.06
C HIS A 95 -0.02 -4.74 -10.79
N THR A 96 1.08 -5.40 -10.43
CA THR A 96 2.36 -4.72 -10.10
C THR A 96 3.01 -4.03 -11.30
N ALA A 97 2.54 -4.25 -12.53
CA ALA A 97 2.99 -3.51 -13.71
C ALA A 97 2.66 -2.00 -13.64
N ASP A 98 1.61 -1.62 -12.92
CA ASP A 98 1.17 -0.22 -12.79
C ASP A 98 1.63 0.44 -11.48
N LEU A 99 2.54 -0.21 -10.74
CA LEU A 99 2.92 0.17 -9.37
C LEU A 99 3.27 1.66 -9.22
N LYS A 100 4.00 2.20 -10.21
CA LYS A 100 4.38 3.62 -10.22
C LYS A 100 3.15 4.53 -10.18
N LYS A 101 2.17 4.29 -11.04
CA LYS A 101 0.96 5.12 -11.10
C LYS A 101 0.12 4.95 -9.84
N ILE A 102 -0.04 3.71 -9.38
CA ILE A 102 -0.80 3.37 -8.18
C ILE A 102 -0.23 4.08 -6.95
N ILE A 103 1.08 3.95 -6.70
CA ILE A 103 1.73 4.59 -5.56
C ILE A 103 1.59 6.12 -5.63
N MET A 104 1.72 6.72 -6.82
CA MET A 104 1.53 8.16 -7.00
C MET A 104 0.09 8.58 -6.65
N THR A 105 -0.94 7.91 -7.17
CA THR A 105 -2.35 8.18 -6.87
C THR A 105 -2.63 8.09 -5.36
N PHE A 106 -2.22 7.00 -4.71
CA PHE A 106 -2.44 6.85 -3.26
C PHE A 106 -1.63 7.84 -2.41
N SER A 107 -0.52 8.37 -2.91
CA SER A 107 0.30 9.36 -2.20
C SER A 107 -0.32 10.77 -2.16
N GLU A 108 -1.32 11.05 -3.00
CA GLU A 108 -2.06 12.30 -2.99
C GLU A 108 -3.24 12.28 -1.99
N ILE A 109 -3.62 11.10 -1.49
CA ILE A 109 -4.68 10.96 -0.47
C ILE A 109 -4.06 11.27 0.90
N PRO A 110 -4.60 12.23 1.67
CA PRO A 110 -4.03 12.67 2.95
C PRO A 110 -4.35 11.69 4.10
N GLN A 111 -4.02 10.41 3.93
CA GLN A 111 -4.23 9.33 4.90
C GLN A 111 -3.00 8.39 4.95
N HIS A 112 -2.94 7.50 5.94
CA HIS A 112 -2.01 6.38 5.84
C HIS A 112 -2.60 5.31 4.92
N THR A 113 -1.85 4.92 3.91
CA THR A 113 -2.25 3.84 2.99
C THR A 113 -1.26 2.70 3.09
N TYR A 114 -1.73 1.54 3.53
CA TYR A 114 -0.94 0.32 3.56
C TYR A 114 -1.06 -0.42 2.22
N PHE A 115 0.04 -1.02 1.78
CA PHE A 115 0.06 -1.89 0.61
C PHE A 115 0.78 -3.20 0.92
N PHE A 116 0.33 -4.30 0.33
CA PHE A 116 0.89 -5.62 0.58
C PHE A 116 0.58 -6.62 -0.52
N SER A 117 1.47 -7.60 -0.69
CA SER A 117 1.19 -8.81 -1.48
C SER A 117 0.20 -9.71 -0.74
N GLU A 118 -0.48 -10.62 -1.45
CA GLU A 118 -1.46 -11.55 -0.85
C GLU A 118 -0.92 -12.35 0.36
N GLN A 119 0.34 -12.76 0.32
CA GLN A 119 1.00 -13.54 1.38
C GLN A 119 1.80 -12.66 2.35
N PHE A 120 1.69 -11.33 2.26
CA PHE A 120 2.46 -10.36 3.05
C PHE A 120 3.99 -10.50 2.95
N SER A 121 4.52 -11.21 1.93
CA SER A 121 5.96 -11.28 1.60
C SER A 121 6.55 -9.91 1.25
N LEU A 122 5.69 -8.96 0.86
CA LEU A 122 6.00 -7.54 0.77
C LEU A 122 4.88 -6.76 1.47
N ILE A 123 5.24 -5.84 2.34
CA ILE A 123 4.32 -4.89 3.00
C ILE A 123 4.96 -3.51 3.02
N GLY A 124 4.15 -2.47 2.88
CA GLY A 124 4.58 -1.11 3.11
C GLY A 124 3.42 -0.18 3.44
N CYS A 125 3.77 1.08 3.64
CA CYS A 125 2.87 2.16 3.98
C CYS A 125 3.34 3.45 3.34
N ILE A 126 2.41 4.14 2.70
CA ILE A 126 2.53 5.55 2.31
C ILE A 126 1.89 6.34 3.44
N SER A 127 2.65 7.22 4.06
CA SER A 127 2.16 8.05 5.15
C SER A 127 1.37 9.25 4.63
N SER A 128 0.50 9.82 5.46
CA SER A 128 -0.21 11.06 5.13
C SER A 128 0.75 12.24 4.88
N GLU A 129 1.97 12.16 5.41
CA GLU A 129 3.06 13.11 5.18
C GLU A 129 3.88 12.80 3.90
N GLY A 130 3.58 11.70 3.21
CA GLY A 130 4.23 11.25 1.98
C GLY A 130 5.52 10.44 2.19
N GLU A 131 5.79 9.99 3.41
CA GLU A 131 6.89 9.04 3.67
C GLU A 131 6.47 7.65 3.23
N ILE A 132 7.39 6.89 2.64
CA ILE A 132 7.14 5.53 2.21
C ILE A 132 8.05 4.59 2.99
N ASN A 133 7.45 3.68 3.73
CA ASN A 133 8.15 2.61 4.45
C ASN A 133 7.72 1.28 3.86
N PHE A 134 8.65 0.35 3.68
CA PHE A 134 8.33 -1.00 3.22
C PHE A 134 9.35 -2.01 3.72
N SER A 135 8.94 -3.26 3.81
CA SER A 135 9.78 -4.40 4.17
C SER A 135 9.37 -5.60 3.34
N ALA A 136 10.37 -6.37 2.91
CA ALA A 136 10.14 -7.71 2.39
C ALA A 136 10.27 -8.70 3.55
N THR A 137 9.22 -9.48 3.79
CA THR A 137 9.25 -10.58 4.76
C THR A 137 9.67 -11.85 4.02
N THR A 138 10.75 -12.47 4.49
CA THR A 138 11.26 -13.77 4.03
C THR A 138 10.75 -14.89 4.92
#